data_AF-A0A920PUQ4-F1
#
_entry.id   AF-A0A920PUQ4-F1
#
_cell.length_a   1.000
_cell.length_b   1.000
_cell.length_c   1.000
_cell.angle_alpha   90.00
_cell.angle_beta   90.00
_cell.angle_gamma   90.00
#
_symmetry.space_group_name_H-M   'P 1'
#
loop_
_entity.id
_entity.type
_entity.pdbx_description
1 polymer ?
#
loop_
_entity_poly.entity_id
_entity_poly.type
_entity_poly.pdbx_seq_one_letter_code
_entity_poly.pdbx_strand_id
1 'polypeptide(L)'
;MSGQEIRETYLEAGDYFVSVVDSIEIDLFDAPALGEWCVRDLVGHTYRSFTTVLSYSAVPSNKVDFERPVDYFLRLLSSDVNHGHIAERGRAAGLEIIEDPKMMVRGFAMYVKNKLEELSDDHIMGTLTGGMRLIDYLPTRTFELIIHTMDLTKALGVESSPPRRGMETTLQMIGQLALNRGYAQDLILSSTGRDGLARGFTVLS
;
A
#
# COMPACT_ATOMS: atom_id res chain seq x y z
N MET A 1 -4.61 15.53 -9.01
CA MET A 1 -5.88 14.79 -8.98
C MET A 1 -6.81 15.52 -8.02
N SER A 2 -8.09 15.60 -8.32
CA SER A 2 -9.10 16.07 -7.37
C SER A 2 -9.23 15.10 -6.20
N GLY A 3 -9.82 15.54 -5.09
CA GLY A 3 -10.03 14.65 -3.94
C GLY A 3 -10.91 13.44 -4.29
N GLN A 4 -11.95 13.66 -5.10
CA GLN A 4 -12.78 12.58 -5.61
C GLN A 4 -11.96 11.56 -6.43
N GLU A 5 -11.11 12.01 -7.35
CA GLU A 5 -10.27 11.11 -8.16
C GLU A 5 -9.31 10.28 -7.30
N ILE A 6 -8.75 10.85 -6.24
CA ILE A 6 -7.85 10.14 -5.32
C ILE A 6 -8.61 9.04 -4.57
N ARG A 7 -9.82 9.34 -4.06
CA ARG A 7 -10.68 8.35 -3.39
C ARG A 7 -11.05 7.21 -4.31
N GLU A 8 -11.54 7.54 -5.50
CA GLU A 8 -11.90 6.53 -6.50
C GLU A 8 -10.71 5.66 -6.90
N THR A 9 -9.53 6.24 -7.02
CA THR A 9 -8.29 5.50 -7.32
C THR A 9 -7.90 4.54 -6.21
N TYR A 10 -8.04 4.96 -4.94
CA TYR A 10 -7.83 4.09 -3.79
C TYR A 10 -8.83 2.93 -3.75
N LEU A 11 -10.12 3.22 -3.98
CA LEU A 11 -11.17 2.21 -3.99
C LEU A 11 -10.99 1.21 -5.14
N GLU A 12 -10.62 1.67 -6.34
CA GLU A 12 -10.33 0.80 -7.48
C GLU A 12 -9.12 -0.11 -7.22
N ALA A 13 -8.07 0.40 -6.56
CA ALA A 13 -6.95 -0.43 -6.11
C ALA A 13 -7.37 -1.44 -5.04
N GLY A 14 -8.31 -1.08 -4.16
CA GLY A 14 -8.90 -1.98 -3.17
C GLY A 14 -9.71 -3.10 -3.82
N ASP A 15 -10.56 -2.77 -4.80
CA ASP A 15 -11.35 -3.74 -5.56
C ASP A 15 -10.45 -4.72 -6.34
N TYR A 16 -9.33 -4.21 -6.90
CA TYR A 16 -8.31 -5.05 -7.51
C TYR A 16 -7.70 -6.05 -6.52
N PHE A 17 -7.30 -5.58 -5.33
CA PHE A 17 -6.79 -6.47 -4.27
C PHE A 17 -7.81 -7.53 -3.86
N VAL A 18 -9.06 -7.13 -3.64
CA VAL A 18 -10.18 -8.05 -3.34
C VAL A 18 -10.31 -9.11 -4.44
N SER A 19 -10.29 -8.71 -5.71
CA SER A 19 -10.45 -9.63 -6.84
C SER A 19 -9.35 -10.69 -6.91
N VAL A 20 -8.11 -10.32 -6.57
CA VAL A 20 -6.98 -11.24 -6.50
C VAL A 20 -7.11 -12.17 -5.32
N VAL A 21 -7.46 -11.66 -4.13
CA VAL A 21 -7.64 -12.51 -2.93
C VAL A 21 -8.79 -13.51 -3.12
N ASP A 22 -9.87 -13.09 -3.78
CA ASP A 22 -11.02 -13.96 -4.06
C ASP A 22 -10.66 -15.14 -4.98
N SER A 23 -9.65 -14.99 -5.85
CA SER A 23 -9.19 -16.04 -6.76
C SER A 23 -8.17 -17.01 -6.15
N ILE A 24 -7.65 -16.75 -4.95
CA ILE A 24 -6.65 -17.61 -4.30
C ILE A 24 -7.31 -18.91 -3.83
N GLU A 25 -6.82 -20.06 -4.28
CA GLU A 25 -7.27 -21.35 -3.75
C GLU A 25 -6.92 -21.49 -2.26
N ILE A 26 -7.80 -22.13 -1.48
CA ILE A 26 -7.70 -22.13 -0.01
C ILE A 26 -6.38 -22.75 0.50
N ASP A 27 -5.82 -23.70 -0.24
CA ASP A 27 -4.57 -24.40 0.05
C ASP A 27 -3.31 -23.59 -0.32
N LEU A 28 -3.44 -22.51 -1.07
CA LEU A 28 -2.31 -21.66 -1.49
C LEU A 28 -1.98 -20.54 -0.50
N PHE A 29 -2.79 -20.34 0.54
CA PHE A 29 -2.53 -19.27 1.53
C PHE A 29 -1.22 -19.46 2.31
N ASP A 30 -0.75 -20.69 2.47
CA ASP A 30 0.51 -20.95 3.18
C ASP A 30 1.70 -21.14 2.22
N ALA A 31 1.49 -20.95 0.90
CA ALA A 31 2.53 -21.02 -0.11
C ALA A 31 3.51 -19.82 0.00
N PRO A 32 4.78 -19.96 -0.42
CA PRO A 32 5.73 -18.85 -0.46
C PRO A 32 5.26 -17.70 -1.36
N ALA A 33 5.50 -16.45 -0.95
CA ALA A 33 5.14 -15.26 -1.73
C ALA A 33 6.29 -14.28 -1.94
N LEU A 34 6.63 -13.47 -0.93
CA LEU A 34 7.60 -12.38 -1.05
C LEU A 34 8.66 -12.46 0.04
N GLY A 35 9.91 -12.74 -0.34
CA GLY A 35 10.99 -12.91 0.62
C GLY A 35 10.71 -14.06 1.58
N GLU A 36 10.58 -13.75 2.87
CA GLU A 36 10.24 -14.73 3.92
C GLU A 36 8.72 -14.91 4.15
N TRP A 37 7.87 -14.14 3.47
CA TRP A 37 6.42 -14.15 3.67
C TRP A 37 5.72 -15.21 2.84
N CYS A 38 4.73 -15.88 3.44
CA CYS A 38 3.76 -16.67 2.70
C CYS A 38 2.64 -15.79 2.14
N VAL A 39 1.76 -16.36 1.31
CA VAL A 39 0.61 -15.66 0.72
C VAL A 39 -0.28 -15.03 1.79
N ARG A 40 -0.55 -15.74 2.89
CA ARG A 40 -1.35 -15.25 4.03
C ARG A 40 -0.71 -14.03 4.70
N ASP A 41 0.61 -14.07 4.91
CA ASP A 41 1.35 -12.93 5.47
C ASP A 41 1.24 -11.69 4.56
N LEU A 42 1.42 -11.88 3.25
CA LEU A 42 1.36 -10.80 2.27
C LEU A 42 -0.07 -10.25 2.10
N VAL A 43 -1.09 -11.11 2.12
CA VAL A 43 -2.51 -10.70 2.17
C VAL A 43 -2.78 -9.89 3.44
N GLY A 44 -2.33 -10.38 4.60
CA GLY A 44 -2.46 -9.68 5.88
C GLY A 44 -1.76 -8.31 5.90
N HIS A 45 -0.56 -8.23 5.33
CA HIS A 45 0.16 -6.97 5.18
C HIS A 45 -0.58 -6.00 4.26
N THR A 46 -0.98 -6.44 3.07
CA THR A 46 -1.68 -5.62 2.07
C THR A 46 -3.02 -5.12 2.60
N TYR A 47 -3.75 -5.97 3.32
CA TYR A 47 -5.00 -5.68 4.02
C TYR A 47 -4.88 -4.51 5.01
N ARG A 48 -3.69 -4.24 5.56
CA ARG A 48 -3.47 -3.07 6.43
C ARG A 48 -3.69 -1.75 5.70
N SER A 49 -3.65 -1.74 4.37
CA SER A 49 -4.02 -0.55 3.58
C SER A 49 -5.48 -0.13 3.74
N PHE A 50 -6.35 -1.04 4.22
CA PHE A 50 -7.70 -0.69 4.67
C PHE A 50 -7.71 -0.31 6.15
N THR A 51 -7.14 -1.17 7.00
CA THR A 51 -7.27 -1.00 8.46
C THR A 51 -6.54 0.23 8.99
N THR A 52 -5.42 0.66 8.39
CA THR A 52 -4.74 1.87 8.85
C THR A 52 -5.51 3.14 8.50
N VAL A 53 -6.25 3.17 7.38
CA VAL A 53 -7.17 4.29 7.08
C VAL A 53 -8.25 4.37 8.15
N LEU A 54 -8.86 3.23 8.49
CA LEU A 54 -9.88 3.16 9.54
C LEU A 54 -9.32 3.59 10.90
N SER A 55 -8.20 3.00 11.33
CA SER A 55 -7.63 3.26 12.66
C SER A 55 -7.10 4.68 12.80
N TYR A 56 -6.42 5.23 11.78
CA TYR A 56 -5.89 6.59 11.85
C TYR A 56 -7.01 7.64 11.70
N SER A 57 -8.10 7.33 11.00
CA SER A 57 -9.27 8.22 10.95
C SER A 57 -9.95 8.39 12.32
N ALA A 58 -9.87 7.37 13.19
CA ALA A 58 -10.43 7.39 14.54
C ALA A 58 -9.57 8.14 15.56
N VAL A 59 -8.30 8.44 15.23
CA VAL A 59 -7.36 9.16 16.09
C VAL A 59 -6.91 10.44 15.38
N PRO A 60 -7.72 11.50 15.38
CA PRO A 60 -7.42 12.71 14.63
C PRO A 60 -6.23 13.47 15.23
N SER A 61 -5.46 14.13 14.36
CA SER A 61 -4.43 15.10 14.74
C SER A 61 -4.96 16.53 14.57
N ASN A 62 -4.42 17.48 15.33
CA ASN A 62 -4.78 18.90 15.21
C ASN A 62 -3.88 19.69 14.24
N LYS A 63 -2.86 19.04 13.67
CA LYS A 63 -1.92 19.66 12.73
C LYS A 63 -1.56 18.72 11.59
N VAL A 64 -1.32 19.31 10.43
CA VAL A 64 -0.68 18.66 9.29
C VAL A 64 0.83 18.81 9.47
N ASP A 65 1.53 17.69 9.67
CA ASP A 65 2.99 17.68 9.80
C ASP A 65 3.69 17.60 8.43
N PHE A 66 3.01 17.09 7.40
CA PHE A 66 3.49 16.99 6.02
C PHE A 66 2.31 16.82 5.05
N GLU A 67 2.46 17.38 3.85
CA GLU A 67 1.39 17.44 2.84
C GLU A 67 1.61 16.47 1.67
N ARG A 68 2.87 16.12 1.33
CA ARG A 68 3.11 15.27 0.17
C ARG A 68 2.98 13.80 0.54
N PRO A 69 2.28 12.98 -0.26
CA PRO A 69 2.20 11.54 -0.02
C PRO A 69 3.56 10.86 0.19
N VAL A 70 4.59 11.26 -0.57
CA VAL A 70 5.94 10.70 -0.47
C VAL A 70 6.62 10.97 0.87
N ASP A 71 6.28 12.07 1.54
CA ASP A 71 6.90 12.44 2.82
C ASP A 71 6.55 11.43 3.93
N TYR A 72 5.42 10.71 3.79
CA TYR A 72 5.07 9.59 4.67
C TYR A 72 6.15 8.50 4.67
N PHE A 73 6.54 8.06 3.47
CA PHE A 73 7.53 7.00 3.28
C PHE A 73 8.94 7.49 3.61
N LEU A 74 9.30 8.71 3.21
CA LEU A 74 10.61 9.28 3.56
C LEU A 74 10.82 9.34 5.07
N ARG A 75 9.78 9.76 5.82
CA ARG A 75 9.83 9.74 7.29
C ARG A 75 9.94 8.33 7.84
N LEU A 76 9.12 7.40 7.34
CA LEU A 76 9.14 6.01 7.78
C LEU A 76 10.54 5.39 7.61
N LEU A 77 11.17 5.60 6.45
CA LEU A 77 12.50 5.10 6.12
C LEU A 77 13.62 5.79 6.91
N SER A 78 13.45 7.07 7.25
CA SER A 78 14.42 7.84 8.07
C SER A 78 14.31 7.58 9.57
N SER A 79 13.18 7.02 10.01
CA SER A 79 12.90 6.79 11.43
C SER A 79 13.45 5.44 11.89
N ASP A 80 13.86 5.36 13.16
CA ASP A 80 14.14 4.08 13.86
C ASP A 80 12.87 3.22 14.05
N VAL A 81 11.78 3.48 13.30
CA VAL A 81 10.65 2.55 13.16
C VAL A 81 11.20 1.31 12.47
N ASN A 82 11.66 0.39 13.30
CA ASN A 82 12.35 -0.83 12.94
C ASN A 82 11.54 -1.57 11.86
N HIS A 83 12.14 -1.82 10.69
CA HIS A 83 11.49 -2.56 9.59
C HIS A 83 10.97 -3.92 10.07
N GLY A 84 11.63 -4.51 11.09
CA GLY A 84 11.15 -5.70 11.80
C GLY A 84 9.76 -5.53 12.42
N HIS A 85 9.43 -4.36 12.98
CA HIS A 85 8.10 -4.07 13.53
C HIS A 85 7.01 -3.91 12.44
N ILE A 86 7.37 -3.60 11.19
CA ILE A 86 6.40 -3.53 10.08
C ILE A 86 6.09 -4.93 9.59
N ALA A 87 7.12 -5.78 9.43
CA ALA A 87 6.96 -7.19 9.09
C ALA A 87 6.21 -7.96 10.18
N GLU A 88 6.54 -7.74 11.44
CA GLU A 88 5.85 -8.34 12.58
C GLU A 88 4.39 -7.88 12.68
N ARG A 89 4.09 -6.60 12.41
CA ARG A 89 2.71 -6.11 12.31
C ARG A 89 1.96 -6.66 11.09
N GLY A 90 2.67 -6.91 9.98
CA GLY A 90 2.12 -7.61 8.82
C GLY A 90 1.74 -9.05 9.15
N ARG A 91 2.63 -9.79 9.81
CA ARG A 91 2.38 -11.14 10.32
C ARG A 91 1.24 -11.17 11.33
N ALA A 92 1.24 -10.26 12.30
CA ALA A 92 0.15 -10.16 13.28
C ALA A 92 -1.21 -9.92 12.60
N ALA A 93 -1.27 -9.03 11.61
CA ALA A 93 -2.49 -8.83 10.82
C ALA A 93 -2.86 -10.07 9.99
N GLY A 94 -1.88 -10.80 9.43
CA GLY A 94 -2.10 -12.08 8.76
C GLY A 94 -2.62 -13.18 9.70
N LEU A 95 -2.21 -13.16 10.97
CA LEU A 95 -2.68 -14.07 12.01
C LEU A 95 -4.08 -13.70 12.52
N GLU A 96 -4.49 -12.44 12.46
CA GLU A 96 -5.90 -12.02 12.70
C GLU A 96 -6.84 -12.52 11.59
N ILE A 97 -6.30 -12.95 10.45
CA ILE A 97 -7.03 -13.62 9.37
C ILE A 97 -7.15 -15.12 9.69
N ILE A 98 -8.04 -15.44 10.64
CA ILE A 98 -8.06 -16.76 11.30
C ILE A 98 -8.86 -17.80 10.50
N GLU A 99 -10.03 -17.46 9.90
CA GLU A 99 -10.91 -18.48 9.29
C GLU A 99 -11.20 -18.29 7.79
N ASP A 100 -11.51 -17.07 7.34
CA ASP A 100 -11.80 -16.79 5.93
C ASP A 100 -11.11 -15.49 5.47
N PRO A 101 -9.89 -15.57 4.92
CA PRO A 101 -9.17 -14.43 4.37
C PRO A 101 -9.94 -13.64 3.34
N LYS A 102 -10.71 -14.32 2.49
CA LYS A 102 -11.46 -13.69 1.41
C LYS A 102 -12.61 -12.87 2.00
N MET A 103 -13.36 -13.44 2.93
CA MET A 103 -14.44 -12.73 3.62
C MET A 103 -13.94 -11.51 4.39
N MET A 104 -12.83 -11.64 5.11
CA MET A 104 -12.23 -10.52 5.84
C MET A 104 -11.82 -9.36 4.93
N VAL A 105 -11.11 -9.67 3.83
CA VAL A 105 -10.66 -8.67 2.87
C VAL A 105 -11.86 -7.96 2.21
N ARG A 106 -12.89 -8.72 1.76
CA ARG A 106 -14.14 -8.13 1.24
C ARG A 106 -14.84 -7.23 2.26
N GLY A 107 -14.95 -7.71 3.50
CA GLY A 107 -15.63 -6.99 4.58
C GLY A 107 -14.99 -5.64 4.86
N PHE A 108 -13.67 -5.57 4.96
CA PHE A 108 -12.95 -4.33 5.22
C PHE A 108 -12.83 -3.42 4.01
N ALA A 109 -12.76 -3.95 2.80
CA ALA A 109 -12.86 -3.13 1.58
C ALA A 109 -14.21 -2.39 1.55
N MET A 110 -15.30 -3.09 1.87
CA MET A 110 -16.63 -2.47 2.00
C MET A 110 -16.69 -1.48 3.17
N TYR A 111 -16.09 -1.83 4.32
CA TYR A 111 -16.12 -0.96 5.49
C TYR A 111 -15.37 0.35 5.26
N VAL A 112 -14.14 0.29 4.71
CA VAL A 112 -13.37 1.50 4.42
C VAL A 112 -14.06 2.36 3.37
N LYS A 113 -14.69 1.75 2.35
CA LYS A 113 -15.51 2.46 1.37
C LYS A 113 -16.62 3.28 2.04
N ASN A 114 -17.41 2.64 2.90
CA ASN A 114 -18.47 3.34 3.62
C ASN A 114 -17.92 4.42 4.56
N LYS A 115 -16.80 4.14 5.24
CA LYS A 115 -16.19 5.10 6.15
C LYS A 115 -15.70 6.36 5.43
N LEU A 116 -15.18 6.21 4.21
CA LEU A 116 -14.72 7.34 3.41
C LEU A 116 -15.87 8.33 3.11
N GLU A 117 -17.10 7.86 2.91
CA GLU A 117 -18.26 8.75 2.68
C GLU A 117 -18.57 9.67 3.88
N GLU A 118 -18.12 9.30 5.08
CA GLU A 118 -18.32 10.09 6.31
C GLU A 118 -17.21 11.12 6.56
N LEU A 119 -16.06 10.98 5.91
CA LEU A 119 -14.86 11.76 6.19
C LEU A 119 -14.68 12.86 5.14
N SER A 120 -14.35 14.08 5.57
CA SER A 120 -13.92 15.14 4.65
C SER A 120 -12.51 14.86 4.10
N ASP A 121 -12.20 15.41 2.93
CA ASP A 121 -10.86 15.31 2.32
C ASP A 121 -9.76 15.88 3.23
N ASP A 122 -10.09 16.94 3.96
CA ASP A 122 -9.20 17.64 4.89
C ASP A 122 -9.16 17.01 6.30
N HIS A 123 -9.82 15.87 6.53
CA HIS A 123 -9.77 15.19 7.83
C HIS A 123 -8.32 14.83 8.17
N ILE A 124 -7.78 15.41 9.24
CA ILE A 124 -6.38 15.23 9.64
C ILE A 124 -6.26 14.00 10.52
N MET A 125 -5.60 12.97 10.00
CA MET A 125 -5.35 11.70 10.69
C MET A 125 -4.00 11.72 11.41
N GLY A 126 -3.96 11.22 12.65
CA GLY A 126 -2.72 10.94 13.35
C GLY A 126 -2.09 9.65 12.83
N THR A 127 -1.21 9.74 11.83
CA THR A 127 -0.52 8.56 11.28
C THR A 127 0.69 8.19 12.14
N LEU A 128 1.29 7.04 11.85
CA LEU A 128 2.52 6.59 12.51
C LEU A 128 3.70 7.59 12.42
N THR A 129 3.74 8.44 11.39
CA THR A 129 4.86 9.37 11.12
C THR A 129 4.49 10.85 11.30
N GLY A 130 3.29 11.12 11.83
CA GLY A 130 2.76 12.46 12.08
C GLY A 130 1.37 12.68 11.47
N GLY A 131 0.83 13.88 11.69
CA GLY A 131 -0.47 14.28 11.17
C GLY A 131 -0.49 14.48 9.65
N MET A 132 -1.48 13.92 8.96
CA MET A 132 -1.64 14.01 7.51
C MET A 132 -3.13 14.08 7.15
N ARG A 133 -3.50 14.88 6.14
CA ARG A 133 -4.88 14.88 5.64
C ARG A 133 -5.21 13.54 5.03
N LEU A 134 -6.48 13.13 5.11
CA LEU A 134 -6.99 11.92 4.49
C LEU A 134 -6.58 11.86 3.02
N ILE A 135 -6.78 12.95 2.29
CA ILE A 135 -6.53 12.96 0.85
C ILE A 135 -5.06 12.84 0.46
N ASP A 136 -4.16 13.29 1.33
CA ASP A 136 -2.72 13.14 1.13
C ASP A 136 -2.23 11.74 1.54
N TYR A 137 -2.94 11.08 2.47
CA TYR A 137 -2.60 9.74 2.93
C TYR A 137 -3.06 8.63 1.98
N LEU A 138 -4.22 8.76 1.35
CA LEU A 138 -4.78 7.72 0.47
C LEU A 138 -3.83 7.26 -0.65
N PRO A 139 -3.08 8.13 -1.35
CA PRO A 139 -2.10 7.70 -2.35
C PRO A 139 -1.01 6.78 -1.79
N THR A 140 -0.66 6.89 -0.49
CA THR A 140 0.28 5.97 0.16
C THR A 140 -0.30 4.56 0.28
N ARG A 141 -1.61 4.44 0.48
CA ARG A 141 -2.30 3.15 0.61
C ARG A 141 -2.62 2.55 -0.75
N THR A 142 -2.95 3.38 -1.74
CA THR A 142 -3.02 2.99 -3.15
C THR A 142 -1.70 2.37 -3.60
N PHE A 143 -0.57 3.02 -3.30
CA PHE A 143 0.76 2.49 -3.61
C PHE A 143 0.96 1.08 -3.07
N GLU A 144 0.70 0.87 -1.77
CA GLU A 144 0.84 -0.42 -1.10
C GLU A 144 -0.12 -1.49 -1.65
N LEU A 145 -1.38 -1.13 -1.91
CA LEU A 145 -2.36 -2.01 -2.54
C LEU A 145 -1.86 -2.51 -3.90
N ILE A 146 -1.34 -1.62 -4.74
CA ILE A 146 -0.88 -1.97 -6.08
C ILE A 146 0.35 -2.86 -6.03
N ILE A 147 1.42 -2.45 -5.31
CA ILE A 147 2.68 -3.20 -5.34
C ILE A 147 2.50 -4.60 -4.75
N HIS A 148 1.76 -4.74 -3.64
CA HIS A 148 1.66 -6.03 -2.97
C HIS A 148 0.58 -6.94 -3.56
N THR A 149 -0.42 -6.39 -4.24
CA THR A 149 -1.30 -7.21 -5.09
C THR A 149 -0.55 -7.72 -6.31
N MET A 150 0.36 -6.92 -6.89
CA MET A 150 1.25 -7.41 -7.95
C MET A 150 2.22 -8.48 -7.44
N ASP A 151 2.75 -8.35 -6.22
CA ASP A 151 3.57 -9.39 -5.60
C ASP A 151 2.78 -10.70 -5.40
N LEU A 152 1.52 -10.61 -4.95
CA LEU A 152 0.62 -11.77 -4.82
C LEU A 152 0.39 -12.46 -6.16
N THR A 153 0.04 -11.71 -7.20
CA THR A 153 -0.24 -12.29 -8.53
C THR A 153 0.99 -12.96 -9.12
N LYS A 154 2.18 -12.36 -8.91
CA LYS A 154 3.46 -12.96 -9.29
C LYS A 154 3.74 -14.26 -8.53
N ALA A 155 3.53 -14.28 -7.22
CA ALA A 155 3.74 -15.47 -6.39
C ALA A 155 2.82 -16.63 -6.78
N LEU A 156 1.57 -16.33 -7.11
CA LEU A 156 0.55 -17.30 -7.50
C LEU A 156 0.64 -17.71 -8.98
N GLY A 157 1.47 -17.03 -9.77
CA GLY A 157 1.58 -17.27 -11.22
C GLY A 157 0.31 -16.95 -12.00
N VAL A 158 -0.51 -16.03 -11.49
CA VAL A 158 -1.78 -15.64 -12.11
C VAL A 158 -1.61 -14.35 -12.90
N GLU A 159 -2.16 -14.31 -14.11
CA GLU A 159 -2.24 -13.07 -14.87
C GLU A 159 -3.29 -12.14 -14.25
N SER A 160 -2.95 -10.87 -14.14
CA SER A 160 -3.88 -9.85 -13.66
C SER A 160 -3.57 -8.50 -14.32
N SER A 161 -4.56 -7.62 -14.34
CA SER A 161 -4.43 -6.27 -14.90
C SER A 161 -4.66 -5.24 -13.79
N PRO A 162 -3.59 -4.69 -13.18
CA PRO A 162 -3.73 -3.62 -12.20
C PRO A 162 -4.45 -2.40 -12.80
N PRO A 163 -5.27 -1.69 -12.02
CA PRO A 163 -6.01 -0.54 -12.50
C PRO A 163 -5.07 0.60 -12.93
N ARG A 164 -5.38 1.24 -14.06
CA ARG A 164 -4.50 2.26 -14.66
C ARG A 164 -4.20 3.40 -13.69
N ARG A 165 -5.22 3.94 -13.01
CA ARG A 165 -5.04 5.05 -12.05
C ARG A 165 -4.15 4.67 -10.86
N GLY A 166 -4.28 3.42 -10.40
CA GLY A 166 -3.43 2.87 -9.35
C GLY A 166 -1.97 2.74 -9.80
N MET A 167 -1.74 2.26 -11.02
CA MET A 167 -0.40 2.21 -11.63
C MET A 167 0.21 3.60 -11.80
N GLU A 168 -0.55 4.57 -12.29
CA GLU A 168 -0.09 5.96 -12.43
C GLU A 168 0.31 6.57 -11.08
N THR A 169 -0.53 6.40 -10.05
CA THR A 169 -0.23 6.84 -8.68
C THR A 169 1.04 6.18 -8.14
N THR A 170 1.20 4.88 -8.41
CA THR A 170 2.35 4.10 -7.97
C THR A 170 3.64 4.57 -8.65
N LEU A 171 3.63 4.80 -9.96
CA LEU A 171 4.76 5.33 -10.71
C LEU A 171 5.16 6.73 -10.24
N GLN A 172 4.18 7.60 -9.96
CA GLN A 172 4.45 8.93 -9.39
C GLN A 172 5.16 8.81 -8.04
N MET A 173 4.71 7.91 -7.17
CA MET A 173 5.34 7.66 -5.87
C MET A 173 6.79 7.16 -6.03
N ILE A 174 7.02 6.17 -6.90
CA ILE A 174 8.37 5.64 -7.18
C ILE A 174 9.28 6.75 -7.68
N GLY A 175 8.82 7.59 -8.60
CA GLY A 175 9.58 8.73 -9.13
C GLY A 175 9.94 9.75 -8.05
N GLN A 176 9.00 10.08 -7.15
CA GLN A 176 9.26 10.98 -6.03
C GLN A 176 10.23 10.37 -5.02
N LEU A 177 10.10 9.07 -4.71
CA LEU A 177 11.05 8.37 -3.84
C LEU A 177 12.45 8.36 -4.45
N ALA A 178 12.57 8.02 -5.75
CA ALA A 178 13.84 8.04 -6.46
C ALA A 178 14.48 9.43 -6.43
N LEU A 179 13.69 10.48 -6.68
CA LEU A 179 14.17 11.86 -6.66
C LEU A 179 14.69 12.27 -5.29
N ASN A 180 13.89 12.06 -4.23
CA ASN A 180 14.25 12.53 -2.88
C ASN A 180 15.33 11.67 -2.21
N ARG A 181 15.56 10.44 -2.68
CA ARG A 181 16.57 9.52 -2.16
C ARG A 181 17.85 9.44 -3.00
N GLY A 182 17.95 10.22 -4.09
CA GLY A 182 19.15 10.30 -4.92
C GLY A 182 19.29 9.22 -6.00
N TYR A 183 18.22 8.45 -6.27
CA TYR A 183 18.19 7.39 -7.29
C TYR A 183 17.60 7.81 -8.63
N ALA A 184 17.26 9.09 -8.82
CA ALA A 184 16.59 9.57 -10.03
C ALA A 184 17.37 9.27 -11.32
N GLN A 185 18.69 9.52 -11.33
CA GLN A 185 19.53 9.29 -12.50
C GLN A 185 19.53 7.80 -12.88
N ASP A 186 19.79 6.92 -11.91
CA ASP A 186 19.82 5.47 -12.13
C ASP A 186 18.47 4.94 -12.64
N LEU A 187 17.37 5.39 -12.03
CA LEU A 187 16.03 4.99 -12.45
C LEU A 187 15.72 5.48 -13.88
N ILE A 188 16.07 6.72 -14.23
CA ILE A 188 15.83 7.28 -15.58
C ILE A 188 16.69 6.57 -16.62
N LEU A 189 17.99 6.38 -16.38
CA LEU A 189 18.87 5.69 -17.33
C LEU A 189 18.40 4.24 -17.54
N SER A 190 18.02 3.55 -16.47
CA SER A 190 17.59 2.16 -16.55
C SER A 190 16.23 2.00 -17.23
N SER A 191 15.22 2.77 -16.81
CA SER A 191 13.85 2.68 -17.35
C SER A 191 13.74 3.14 -18.80
N THR A 192 14.73 3.87 -19.31
CA THR A 192 14.79 4.32 -20.69
C THR A 192 15.80 3.53 -21.54
N GLY A 193 16.36 2.44 -21.01
CA GLY A 193 17.20 1.49 -21.77
C GLY A 193 18.63 1.96 -22.04
N ARG A 194 19.13 2.95 -21.29
CA ARG A 194 20.54 3.38 -21.35
C ARG A 194 21.43 2.56 -20.42
N ASP A 195 20.85 1.96 -19.40
CA ASP A 195 21.50 1.03 -18.47
C ASP A 195 20.53 -0.08 -18.03
N GLY A 196 21.03 -1.08 -17.31
CA GLY A 196 20.20 -2.05 -16.60
C GLY A 196 19.96 -1.63 -15.15
N LEU A 197 18.79 -1.97 -14.59
CA LEU A 197 18.58 -1.86 -13.14
C LEU A 197 19.56 -2.79 -12.42
N ALA A 198 20.34 -2.23 -11.49
CA ALA A 198 21.25 -3.01 -10.66
C ALA A 198 20.48 -4.13 -9.93
N ARG A 199 21.12 -5.30 -9.76
CA ARG A 199 20.51 -6.40 -8.99
C ARG A 199 20.18 -5.90 -7.59
N GLY A 200 18.92 -6.02 -7.20
CA GLY A 200 18.43 -5.56 -5.90
C GLY A 200 18.16 -4.06 -5.81
N PHE A 201 18.15 -3.32 -6.92
CA PHE A 201 17.74 -1.92 -6.93
C PHE A 201 16.34 -1.75 -6.33
N THR A 202 16.22 -0.80 -5.42
CA THR A 202 14.95 -0.43 -4.80
C THR A 202 15.00 1.02 -4.34
N VAL A 203 13.87 1.70 -4.45
CA VAL A 203 13.67 3.04 -3.85
C VAL A 203 13.05 2.95 -2.46
N LEU A 204 12.88 1.73 -1.93
CA LEU A 204 12.15 1.42 -0.69
C LEU A 204 13.03 0.90 0.46
N SER A 205 14.34 0.65 0.25
CA SER A 205 15.29 0.31 1.33
C SER A 205 16.37 1.37 1.45
#